data_AF-A0A1V3WRY9-F1
#
_entry.id   AF-A0A1V3WRY9-F1
#
_cell.length_a   1.000
_cell.length_b   1.000
_cell.length_c   1.000
_cell.angle_alpha   90.00
_cell.angle_beta   90.00
_cell.angle_gamma   90.00
#
_symmetry.space_group_name_H-M   'P 1'
#
loop_
_entity.id
_entity.type
_entity.pdbx_description
1 polymer ?
#
loop_
_entity_poly.entity_id
_entity_poly.type
_entity_poly.pdbx_seq_one_letter_code
_entity_poly.pdbx_strand_id
1 'polypeptide(L)'
;MHIRVKPPSTAVLVFDDRPVPAALAGLPTRRADDLETALGSYRRLVVFGGDADLATVLTRLLRADRLDIEVGYAPPRRTRATRVYRLPAGRRAARRARRGTAVGCR
;
A
#
# COMPACT_ATOMS: atom_id res chain seq x y z
N MET A 1 14.15 24.50 6.80
CA MET A 1 14.64 23.24 7.42
C MET A 1 14.02 22.07 6.66
N HIS A 2 14.68 21.59 5.60
CA HIS A 2 14.15 20.47 4.81
C HIS A 2 14.51 19.17 5.52
N ILE A 3 13.55 18.55 6.21
CA ILE A 3 13.71 17.16 6.62
C ILE A 3 13.68 16.34 5.33
N ARG A 4 14.86 16.04 4.79
CA ARG A 4 15.01 15.08 3.70
C ARG A 4 14.77 13.70 4.31
N VAL A 5 13.51 13.35 4.50
CA VAL A 5 13.09 12.01 4.87
C VAL A 5 13.62 11.10 3.76
N LYS A 6 14.62 10.26 4.07
CA LYS A 6 15.05 9.16 3.22
C LYS A 6 13.76 8.47 2.78
N PRO A 7 13.45 8.33 1.48
CA PRO A 7 12.15 7.81 1.08
C PRO A 7 11.98 6.49 1.83
N PRO A 8 10.87 6.31 2.57
CA PRO A 8 10.62 5.05 3.23
C PRO A 8 10.76 3.99 2.13
N SER A 9 11.59 2.98 2.37
CA SER A 9 11.68 1.83 1.49
C SER A 9 10.23 1.41 1.23
N THR A 10 9.78 1.54 -0.02
CA THR A 10 8.38 1.38 -0.38
C THR A 10 8.26 0.02 -1.04
N ALA A 11 7.42 -0.85 -0.50
CA ALA A 11 7.15 -2.14 -1.10
C ALA A 11 5.71 -2.23 -1.61
N VAL A 12 5.51 -3.06 -2.63
CA VAL A 12 4.18 -3.39 -3.15
C VAL A 12 3.81 -4.76 -2.61
N LEU A 13 2.70 -4.81 -1.88
CA LEU A 13 2.08 -6.06 -1.44
C LEU A 13 1.09 -6.51 -2.51
N VAL A 14 1.30 -7.72 -3.01
CA VAL A 14 0.43 -8.36 -4.00
C VAL A 14 -0.30 -9.54 -3.36
N PHE A 15 -1.58 -9.62 -3.65
CA PHE A 15 -2.48 -10.69 -3.26
C PHE A 15 -2.92 -11.33 -4.58
N ASP A 16 -2.60 -12.61 -4.78
CA ASP A 16 -2.64 -13.37 -6.04
C ASP A 16 -1.48 -13.12 -7.04
N ASP A 17 -1.35 -14.01 -8.03
CA ASP A 17 -0.39 -13.95 -9.15
C ASP A 17 -0.73 -12.92 -10.24
N ARG A 18 -1.40 -11.83 -9.86
CA ARG A 18 -1.80 -10.80 -10.82
C ARG A 18 -0.59 -9.97 -11.24
N PRO A 19 -0.45 -9.63 -12.53
CA PRO A 19 0.67 -8.83 -13.01
C PRO A 19 0.61 -7.41 -12.42
N VAL A 20 1.72 -6.99 -11.83
CA VAL A 20 1.86 -5.66 -11.23
C VAL A 20 1.78 -4.59 -12.33
N PRO A 21 0.95 -3.54 -12.17
CA PRO A 21 0.86 -2.48 -13.15
C PRO A 21 2.21 -1.77 -13.31
N ALA A 22 2.54 -1.36 -14.55
CA ALA A 22 3.77 -0.62 -14.85
C ALA A 22 4.00 0.63 -13.98
N ALA A 23 2.93 1.25 -13.46
CA ALA A 23 3.04 2.38 -12.54
C ALA A 23 3.73 2.03 -11.20
N LEU A 24 3.72 0.76 -10.81
CA LEU A 24 4.37 0.22 -9.61
C LEU A 24 5.65 -0.56 -9.94
N ALA A 25 6.03 -0.66 -11.23
CA ALA A 25 7.26 -1.31 -11.64
C ALA A 25 8.49 -0.59 -11.04
N GLY A 26 9.52 -1.38 -10.73
CA GLY A 26 10.76 -0.92 -10.09
C GLY A 26 10.69 -0.81 -8.55
N LEU A 27 9.55 -1.14 -7.94
CA LEU A 27 9.43 -1.28 -6.48
C LEU A 27 9.57 -2.75 -6.08
N PRO A 28 10.16 -3.06 -4.91
CA PRO A 28 10.19 -4.41 -4.38
C PRO A 28 8.77 -4.93 -4.17
N THR A 29 8.47 -6.10 -4.73
CA THR A 29 7.19 -6.78 -4.59
C THR A 29 7.29 -7.86 -3.51
N ARG A 30 6.34 -7.88 -2.57
CA ARG A 30 6.23 -8.88 -1.51
C ARG A 30 4.86 -9.53 -1.56
N ARG A 31 4.80 -10.81 -1.21
CA ARG A 31 3.53 -11.53 -1.05
C ARG A 31 2.94 -11.24 0.33
N ALA A 32 1.64 -11.46 0.46
CA ALA A 32 0.93 -11.29 1.72
C ALA A 32 1.48 -12.18 2.86
N ASP A 33 2.05 -13.33 2.52
CA ASP A 33 2.63 -14.26 3.49
C ASP A 33 3.91 -13.70 4.13
N ASP A 34 4.64 -12.84 3.42
CA ASP A 34 5.85 -12.17 3.89
C ASP A 34 5.56 -10.86 4.64
N LEU A 35 4.30 -10.59 4.99
CA LEU A 35 3.89 -9.29 5.50
C LEU A 35 4.63 -8.91 6.79
N GLU A 36 4.80 -9.81 7.74
CA GLU A 36 5.51 -9.53 9.00
C GLU A 36 6.96 -9.08 8.75
N THR A 37 7.66 -9.74 7.83
CA THR A 37 9.00 -9.34 7.38
C THR A 37 8.98 -7.97 6.72
N ALA A 38 7.94 -7.68 5.94
CA ALA A 38 7.74 -6.38 5.31
C ALA A 38 7.47 -5.27 6.34
N LEU A 39 6.73 -5.55 7.43
CA LEU A 39 6.46 -4.60 8.51
C LEU A 39 7.75 -4.13 9.22
N GLY A 40 8.74 -5.02 9.33
CA GLY A 40 10.06 -4.71 9.91
C GLY A 40 10.98 -3.91 8.98
N SER A 41 10.81 -4.06 7.66
CA SER A 41 11.78 -3.59 6.66
C SER A 41 11.34 -2.33 5.90
N TYR A 42 10.04 -2.05 5.86
CA TYR A 42 9.45 -1.00 5.05
C TYR A 42 8.59 -0.08 5.92
N ARG A 43 8.76 1.23 5.74
CA ARG A 43 7.92 2.26 6.40
C ARG A 43 6.72 2.68 5.53
N ARG A 44 6.58 2.05 4.36
CA ARG A 44 5.51 2.32 3.43
C ARG A 44 5.17 1.09 2.58
N LEU A 45 3.88 0.78 2.50
CA LEU A 45 3.34 -0.39 1.82
C LEU A 45 2.25 0.03 0.84
N VAL A 46 2.35 -0.43 -0.42
CA VAL A 46 1.29 -0.27 -1.43
C VAL A 46 0.54 -1.59 -1.57
N VAL A 47 -0.72 -1.62 -1.18
CA VAL A 47 -1.58 -2.80 -1.33
C VAL A 47 -2.18 -2.82 -2.73
N PHE A 48 -1.74 -3.77 -3.55
CA PHE A 48 -2.32 -4.08 -4.85
C PHE A 48 -3.27 -5.26 -4.72
N GLY A 49 -4.55 -4.97 -4.50
CA GLY A 49 -5.58 -5.96 -4.18
C GLY A 49 -6.97 -5.34 -4.01
N GLY A 50 -7.95 -6.17 -3.68
CA GLY A 50 -9.32 -5.78 -3.36
C GLY A 50 -9.50 -5.29 -1.92
N ASP A 51 -10.76 -5.16 -1.49
CA ASP A 51 -11.11 -4.70 -0.14
C ASP A 51 -10.69 -5.71 0.94
N ALA A 52 -10.80 -7.02 0.65
CA ALA A 52 -10.41 -8.09 1.58
C ALA A 52 -8.88 -8.11 1.85
N ASP A 53 -8.10 -7.88 0.80
CA ASP A 53 -6.64 -7.80 0.88
C ASP A 53 -6.21 -6.62 1.75
N LEU A 54 -6.83 -5.45 1.52
CA LEU A 54 -6.60 -4.27 2.34
C LEU A 54 -7.00 -4.52 3.80
N ALA A 55 -8.16 -5.11 4.05
CA ALA A 55 -8.62 -5.43 5.41
C ALA A 55 -7.66 -6.37 6.13
N THR A 56 -7.09 -7.35 5.42
CA THR A 56 -6.10 -8.29 5.96
C THR A 56 -4.82 -7.56 6.40
N VAL A 57 -4.30 -6.67 5.55
CA VAL A 57 -3.12 -5.85 5.88
C VAL A 57 -3.38 -4.98 7.10
N LEU A 58 -4.51 -4.26 7.13
CA LEU A 58 -4.86 -3.39 8.25
C LEU A 58 -5.04 -4.18 9.55
N THR A 59 -5.66 -5.36 9.50
CA THR A 59 -5.83 -6.23 10.67
C THR A 59 -4.49 -6.67 11.24
N ARG A 60 -3.53 -7.02 10.39
CA ARG A 60 -2.18 -7.41 10.84
C ARG A 60 -1.38 -6.22 11.38
N LEU A 61 -1.46 -5.05 10.73
CA LEU A 61 -0.85 -3.82 11.23
C LEU A 61 -1.37 -3.45 12.61
N LEU A 62 -2.69 -3.54 12.82
CA LEU A 62 -3.33 -3.32 14.12
C LEU A 62 -2.81 -4.31 15.17
N ARG A 63 -2.71 -5.59 14.81
CA ARG A 63 -2.22 -6.63 15.73
C ARG A 63 -0.74 -6.46 16.09
N ALA A 64 0.06 -5.94 15.17
CA ALA A 64 1.48 -5.68 15.37
C ALA A 64 1.76 -4.30 15.99
N ASP A 65 0.73 -3.48 16.23
CA ASP A 65 0.85 -2.07 16.65
C ASP A 65 1.75 -1.23 15.70
N ARG A 66 1.61 -1.47 14.39
CA ARG A 66 2.44 -0.85 13.33
C ARG A 66 1.67 0.11 12.43
N LEU A 67 0.71 0.84 12.99
CA LEU A 67 -0.04 1.87 12.24
C LEU A 67 0.80 3.09 11.84
N ASP A 68 2.05 3.17 12.32
CA ASP A 68 3.03 4.16 11.88
C ASP A 68 3.48 3.96 10.42
N ILE A 69 3.18 2.79 9.82
CA ILE A 69 3.52 2.46 8.43
C ILE A 69 2.49 3.07 7.49
N GLU A 70 2.94 3.86 6.51
CA GLU A 70 2.06 4.43 5.50
C GLU A 70 1.50 3.35 4.57
N VAL A 71 0.18 3.34 4.36
CA VAL A 71 -0.48 2.39 3.44
C VAL A 71 -1.08 3.12 2.23
N GLY A 72 -0.62 2.77 1.04
CA GLY A 72 -1.21 3.19 -0.23
C GLY A 72 -2.13 2.11 -0.80
N TYR A 73 -3.36 2.47 -1.19
CA TYR A 73 -4.31 1.51 -1.77
C TYR A 73 -4.39 1.62 -3.30
N ALA A 74 -4.10 0.51 -4.00
CA ALA A 74 -4.06 0.44 -5.46
C ALA A 74 -4.92 -0.71 -6.02
N PRO A 75 -6.25 -0.61 -5.96
CA PRO A 75 -7.10 -1.69 -6.45
C PRO A 75 -7.12 -1.78 -7.98
N PRO A 76 -7.11 -2.99 -8.57
CA PRO A 76 -7.14 -3.16 -10.02
C PRO A 76 -8.49 -2.78 -10.65
N ARG A 77 -9.59 -2.88 -9.88
CA ARG A 77 -10.97 -2.57 -10.29
C ARG A 77 -11.65 -1.71 -9.22
N ARG A 78 -12.80 -1.10 -9.53
CA ARG A 78 -13.59 -0.35 -8.53
C ARG A 78 -14.14 -1.31 -7.48
N THR A 79 -13.94 -0.98 -6.22
CA THR A 79 -14.44 -1.70 -5.04
C THR A 79 -15.37 -0.82 -4.20
N ARG A 80 -15.98 -1.37 -3.14
CA ARG A 80 -16.82 -0.57 -2.24
C ARG A 80 -16.00 0.49 -1.54
N ALA A 81 -14.80 0.16 -1.07
CA ALA A 81 -13.89 1.13 -0.45
C ALA A 81 -13.53 2.27 -1.41
N THR A 82 -13.28 1.98 -2.70
CA THR A 82 -13.00 3.07 -3.67
C THR A 82 -14.16 4.04 -3.85
N ARG A 83 -15.41 3.58 -3.73
CA ARG A 83 -16.59 4.46 -3.81
C ARG A 83 -16.72 5.32 -2.56
N VAL A 84 -16.60 4.71 -1.38
CA VAL A 84 -16.71 5.40 -0.08
C VAL A 84 -15.65 6.48 0.04
N TYR A 85 -14.39 6.13 -0.25
CA TYR A 85 -13.25 7.05 -0.12
C TYR A 85 -12.97 7.87 -1.40
N ARG A 86 -13.85 7.80 -2.40
CA ARG A 86 -13.72 8.49 -3.70
C ARG A 86 -12.33 8.29 -4.34
N LEU A 87 -11.80 7.08 -4.22
CA LEU A 87 -10.48 6.72 -4.75
C LEU A 87 -10.58 6.29 -6.22
N PRO A 88 -9.55 6.59 -7.03
CA PRO A 88 -9.43 6.01 -8.35
C PRO A 88 -9.18 4.49 -8.28
N ALA A 89 -9.40 3.79 -9.39
CA ALA A 89 -9.04 2.38 -9.57
C ALA A 89 -8.00 2.22 -10.71
N GLY A 90 -7.39 1.04 -10.81
CA GLY A 90 -6.46 0.67 -11.88
C GLY A 90 -5.19 1.53 -11.92
N ARG A 91 -4.74 1.90 -13.12
CA ARG A 91 -3.50 2.68 -13.30
C ARG A 91 -3.48 4.03 -12.55
N ARG A 92 -4.64 4.67 -12.39
CA ARG A 92 -4.76 5.94 -11.64
C ARG A 92 -4.59 5.69 -10.14
N ALA A 93 -5.13 4.59 -9.62
CA ALA A 93 -4.92 4.16 -8.24
C ALA A 93 -3.46 3.85 -7.98
N ALA A 94 -2.82 3.05 -8.84
CA ALA A 94 -1.41 2.72 -8.74
C ALA A 94 -0.51 3.96 -8.72
N ARG A 95 -0.75 4.94 -9.60
CA ARG A 95 -0.02 6.22 -9.60
C ARG A 95 -0.23 7.00 -8.30
N ARG A 96 -1.47 7.05 -7.80
CA ARG A 96 -1.80 7.75 -6.55
C ARG A 96 -1.21 7.04 -5.34
N ALA A 97 -1.23 5.72 -5.28
CA ALA A 97 -0.65 4.93 -4.19
C ALA A 97 0.88 5.02 -4.17
N ARG A 98 1.53 5.14 -5.34
CA ARG A 98 2.98 5.34 -5.42
C ARG A 98 3.42 6.75 -4.98
N ARG A 99 2.65 7.78 -5.33
CA ARG A 99 3.06 9.19 -5.15
C ARG A 99 2.40 9.92 -3.99
N GLY A 100 1.18 9.58 -3.64
CA GLY A 100 0.43 10.25 -2.57
C GLY A 100 1.03 9.94 -1.22
N THR A 101 0.96 10.83 -0.25
CA THR A 101 1.46 10.59 1.11
C THR A 101 0.29 10.59 2.07
N ALA A 102 0.38 9.80 3.14
CA ALA A 102 -0.54 9.96 4.25
C ALA A 102 -0.11 11.21 5.00
N VAL A 103 -0.90 12.28 4.91
CA VAL A 103 -0.72 13.43 5.81
C VAL A 103 -1.30 13.01 7.15
N GLY A 104 -0.44 12.68 8.10
CA GLY A 104 -0.88 12.24 9.42
C GLY A 104 -1.78 13.28 10.09
N CYS A 105 -2.81 12.83 10.79
CA CYS A 105 -3.39 13.63 11.86
C CYS A 105 -2.27 13.87 12.87
N ARG A 106 -1.86 15.13 12.97
CA ARG A 106 -0.87 15.59 13.92
C ARG A 106 -1.54 15.80 15.27
#